data_AF-A0A970Y7U3-F1
#
_entry.id   AF-A0A970Y7U3-F1
#
_cell.length_a   1.000
_cell.length_b   1.000
_cell.length_c   1.000
_cell.angle_alpha   90.00
_cell.angle_beta   90.00
_cell.angle_gamma   90.00
#
_symmetry.space_group_name_H-M   'P 1'
#
loop_
_entity.id
_entity.type
_entity.pdbx_description
1 polymer ?
#
loop_
_entity_poly.entity_id
_entity_poly.type
_entity_poly.pdbx_seq_one_letter_code
_entity_poly.pdbx_strand_id
1 'polypeptide(L)'
;MAAKRRAKAPENGLLIDYEYCTGCYACQVACQQEHRWPAGMGGIRVQEIVQNLPNDKSYLTYIPFPTELCVLCAARTRKGQQPACVQHCMAACMKYGRIEDLAKEMTKPRMVLWAPRG
;
A
#
# COMPACT_ATOMS: atom_id res chain seq x y z
N MET A 1 18.39 -31.31 -8.68
CA MET A 1 17.32 -30.40 -8.21
C MET A 1 18.00 -29.18 -7.59
N ALA A 2 18.02 -28.04 -8.29
CA ALA A 2 18.72 -26.85 -7.80
C ALA A 2 18.01 -26.29 -6.56
N ALA A 3 18.76 -26.12 -5.46
CA ALA A 3 18.28 -25.45 -4.26
C ALA A 3 17.82 -24.03 -4.64
N LYS A 4 16.51 -23.77 -4.57
CA LYS A 4 15.97 -22.41 -4.75
C LYS A 4 16.63 -21.51 -3.70
N ARG A 5 17.49 -20.59 -4.14
CA ARG A 5 18.06 -19.53 -3.30
C ARG A 5 16.87 -18.81 -2.65
N ARG A 6 16.72 -18.94 -1.33
CA ARG A 6 15.64 -18.25 -0.60
C ARG A 6 15.78 -16.76 -0.89
N ALA A 7 14.75 -16.15 -1.47
CA ALA A 7 14.73 -14.70 -1.69
C ALA A 7 14.97 -14.00 -0.34
N LYS A 8 15.84 -12.97 -0.35
CA LYS A 8 16.11 -12.17 0.85
C LYS A 8 14.79 -11.54 1.31
N ALA A 9 14.51 -11.58 2.60
CA ALA A 9 13.33 -10.92 3.16
C ALA A 9 13.38 -9.42 2.82
N PRO A 10 12.24 -8.80 2.46
CA PRO A 10 12.19 -7.37 2.19
C PRO A 10 12.53 -6.59 3.47
N GLU A 11 13.33 -5.53 3.35
CA GLU A 11 13.73 -4.68 4.49
C GLU A 11 12.70 -3.59 4.77
N ASN A 12 12.10 -3.04 3.71
CA ASN A 12 11.13 -1.95 3.77
C ASN A 12 9.76 -2.42 3.29
N GLY A 13 8.72 -1.72 3.76
CA GLY A 13 7.34 -2.01 3.40
C GLY A 13 6.45 -0.79 3.51
N LEU A 14 5.15 -1.04 3.44
CA LEU A 14 4.09 -0.07 3.66
C LEU A 14 3.23 -0.53 4.83
N LEU A 15 2.96 0.37 5.78
CA LEU A 15 1.90 0.20 6.76
C LEU A 15 0.69 0.99 6.29
N ILE A 16 -0.45 0.34 6.19
CA ILE A 16 -1.68 0.92 5.65
C ILE A 16 -2.78 0.79 6.70
N ASP A 17 -3.21 1.92 7.24
CA ASP A 17 -4.38 2.03 8.12
C ASP A 17 -5.62 2.31 7.24
N TYR A 18 -6.28 1.25 6.78
CA TYR A 18 -7.38 1.42 5.83
C TYR A 18 -8.68 1.92 6.48
N GLU A 19 -8.72 2.06 7.81
CA GLU A 19 -9.86 2.65 8.53
C GLU A 19 -10.13 4.10 8.08
N TYR A 20 -9.07 4.84 7.75
CA TYR A 20 -9.17 6.24 7.33
C TYR A 20 -9.22 6.44 5.82
N CYS A 21 -9.19 5.38 5.01
CA CYS A 21 -9.22 5.53 3.57
C CYS A 21 -10.60 6.05 3.11
N THR A 22 -10.61 7.22 2.48
CA THR A 22 -11.84 7.87 1.99
C THR A 22 -12.21 7.54 0.56
N GLY A 23 -11.42 6.71 -0.14
CA GLY A 23 -11.69 6.38 -1.53
C GLY A 23 -11.38 7.51 -2.52
N CYS A 24 -10.48 8.47 -2.21
CA CYS A 24 -10.20 9.60 -3.11
C CYS A 24 -9.34 9.26 -4.35
N TYR A 25 -8.81 8.04 -4.45
CA TYR A 25 -7.97 7.57 -5.56
C TYR A 25 -6.66 8.34 -5.84
N ALA A 26 -6.31 9.35 -5.04
CA ALA A 26 -5.11 10.17 -5.23
C ALA A 26 -3.81 9.34 -5.27
N CYS A 27 -3.71 8.31 -4.43
CA CYS A 27 -2.55 7.42 -4.40
C CYS A 27 -2.36 6.63 -5.71
N GLN A 28 -3.44 6.28 -6.42
CA GLN A 28 -3.37 5.61 -7.72
C GLN A 28 -2.82 6.54 -8.78
N VAL A 29 -3.40 7.74 -8.88
CA VAL A 29 -3.00 8.75 -9.87
C VAL A 29 -1.55 9.15 -9.65
N ALA A 30 -1.16 9.43 -8.40
CA ALA A 30 0.21 9.77 -8.05
C ALA A 30 1.20 8.66 -8.40
N CYS A 31 0.88 7.40 -8.08
CA CYS A 31 1.73 6.25 -8.41
C CYS A 31 1.90 6.10 -9.92
N GLN A 32 0.81 6.18 -10.67
CA GLN A 32 0.83 6.08 -12.13
C GLN A 32 1.66 7.21 -12.77
N GLN A 33 1.46 8.47 -12.33
CA GLN A 33 2.18 9.62 -12.86
C GLN A 33 3.68 9.56 -12.54
N GLU A 34 4.05 9.19 -11.31
CA GLU A 34 5.45 9.01 -10.90
C GLU A 34 6.19 8.04 -11.82
N HIS A 35 5.53 6.93 -12.17
CA HIS A 35 6.12 5.87 -12.99
C HIS A 35 5.83 6.01 -14.49
N ARG A 36 5.03 7.00 -14.90
CA ARG A 36 4.57 7.23 -16.28
C ARG A 36 3.95 5.97 -16.91
N TRP A 37 3.20 5.21 -16.11
CA TRP A 37 2.52 4.01 -16.60
C TRP A 37 1.23 4.35 -17.36
N PRO A 38 0.80 3.49 -18.30
CA PRO A 38 -0.49 3.66 -18.97
C PRO A 38 -1.67 3.65 -17.99
N ALA A 39 -2.78 4.24 -18.43
CA ALA A 39 -4.06 4.22 -17.72
C ALA A 39 -4.42 2.79 -17.26
N GLY A 40 -4.86 2.64 -16.00
CA GLY A 40 -5.23 1.35 -15.42
C GLY A 40 -4.08 0.54 -14.79
N MET A 41 -2.80 0.87 -15.07
CA MET A 41 -1.64 0.29 -14.39
C MET A 41 -1.15 1.15 -13.22
N GLY A 42 -0.76 0.51 -12.13
CA GLY A 42 -0.32 1.17 -10.91
C GLY A 42 0.19 0.18 -9.87
N GLY A 43 1.15 0.61 -9.06
CA GLY A 43 1.69 -0.12 -7.91
C GLY A 43 0.75 -0.11 -6.71
N ILE A 44 -0.37 0.61 -6.78
CA ILE A 44 -1.41 0.63 -5.76
C ILE A 44 -2.77 0.76 -6.44
N ARG A 45 -3.79 0.15 -5.85
CA ARG A 45 -5.21 0.32 -6.22
C ARG A 45 -6.04 0.49 -4.96
N VAL A 46 -7.02 1.37 -5.00
CA VAL A 46 -8.07 1.48 -4.00
C VAL A 46 -9.19 0.55 -4.44
N GLN A 47 -9.49 -0.44 -3.60
CA GLN A 47 -10.61 -1.32 -3.80
C GLN A 47 -11.79 -0.82 -2.97
N GLU A 48 -12.91 -0.58 -3.63
CA GLU A 48 -14.20 -0.42 -2.97
C GLU A 48 -14.76 -1.80 -2.66
N ILE A 49 -15.10 -2.03 -1.40
CA ILE A 49 -15.64 -3.30 -0.90
C ILE A 49 -16.93 -3.01 -0.15
N VAL A 50 -18.03 -3.58 -0.64
CA VAL A 50 -19.30 -3.61 0.07
C VAL A 50 -19.41 -4.98 0.75
N GLN A 51 -19.40 -4.99 2.08
CA GLN A 51 -19.58 -6.20 2.87
C GLN A 51 -21.04 -6.32 3.27
N ASN A 52 -21.69 -7.41 2.86
CA ASN A 52 -23.02 -7.76 3.34
C ASN A 52 -22.90 -8.35 4.74
N LEU A 53 -23.61 -7.77 5.70
CA LEU A 53 -23.63 -8.17 7.10
C LEU A 53 -25.01 -8.75 7.45
N PRO A 54 -25.15 -9.52 8.54
CA PRO A 54 -26.44 -10.00 9.01
C PRO A 54 -27.45 -8.86 9.22
N ASN A 55 -28.74 -9.18 9.10
CA ASN A 55 -29.87 -8.26 9.27
C ASN A 55 -29.88 -7.11 8.24
N ASP A 56 -29.62 -7.43 6.97
CA ASP A 56 -29.66 -6.50 5.83
C ASP A 56 -28.78 -5.24 6.00
N LYS A 57 -27.73 -5.36 6.80
CA LYS A 57 -26.74 -4.28 6.97
C LYS A 57 -25.64 -4.42 5.93
N SER A 58 -25.11 -3.29 5.49
CA SER A 58 -23.95 -3.24 4.61
C SER A 58 -22.86 -2.36 5.20
N TYR A 59 -21.61 -2.75 5.01
CA TYR A 59 -20.46 -1.94 5.39
C TYR A 59 -19.60 -1.66 4.17
N LEU A 60 -19.49 -0.38 3.82
CA LEU A 60 -18.63 0.10 2.74
C LEU A 60 -17.24 0.36 3.30
N THR A 61 -16.22 -0.16 2.63
CA THR A 61 -14.80 0.08 2.96
C THR A 61 -14.02 0.35 1.69
N TYR A 62 -13.07 1.28 1.78
CA TYR A 62 -12.05 1.46 0.75
C TYR A 62 -10.72 0.91 1.27
N ILE A 63 -10.09 0.03 0.50
CA ILE A 63 -8.79 -0.56 0.87
C ILE A 63 -7.75 -0.18 -0.19
N PRO A 64 -6.76 0.68 0.15
CA PRO A 64 -5.59 0.86 -0.70
C PRO A 64 -4.73 -0.40 -0.62
N PHE A 65 -4.70 -1.15 -1.71
CA PHE A 65 -3.98 -2.41 -1.87
C PHE A 65 -2.78 -2.23 -2.81
N PRO A 66 -1.54 -2.43 -2.33
CA PRO A 66 -0.36 -2.48 -3.20
C PRO A 66 -0.45 -3.65 -4.17
N THR A 67 -0.16 -3.41 -5.44
CA THR A 67 -0.15 -4.45 -6.48
C THR A 67 1.26 -5.03 -6.66
N GLU A 68 1.38 -6.05 -7.50
CA GLU A 68 2.67 -6.63 -7.89
C GLU A 68 3.58 -5.68 -8.70
N LEU A 69 3.05 -4.53 -9.15
CA LEU A 69 3.87 -3.48 -9.77
C LEU A 69 4.51 -2.57 -8.73
N CYS A 70 4.17 -2.69 -7.44
CA CYS A 70 4.73 -1.85 -6.40
C CYS A 70 6.22 -2.12 -6.20
N VAL A 71 7.04 -1.10 -6.50
CA VAL A 71 8.50 -1.11 -6.29
C VAL A 71 8.95 -0.24 -5.12
N LEU A 72 8.03 0.07 -4.19
CA LEU A 72 8.23 0.98 -3.06
C LEU A 72 8.82 2.35 -3.46
N CYS A 73 8.50 2.80 -4.68
CA CYS A 73 9.08 4.01 -5.29
C CYS A 73 10.60 4.12 -5.09
N ALA A 74 11.35 3.05 -5.34
CA ALA A 74 12.79 2.97 -5.02
C ALA A 74 13.63 4.18 -5.50
N ALA A 75 13.26 4.82 -6.62
CA ALA A 75 13.94 6.03 -7.10
C ALA A 75 13.72 7.27 -6.21
N ARG A 76 12.53 7.41 -5.60
CA ARG A 76 12.19 8.48 -4.64
C ARG A 76 12.84 8.22 -3.29
N THR A 77 12.69 6.99 -2.78
CA THR A 77 13.16 6.65 -1.43
C THR A 77 14.68 6.69 -1.32
N ARG A 78 15.43 6.35 -2.38
CA ARG A 78 16.89 6.57 -2.45
C ARG A 78 17.30 8.04 -2.34
N LYS A 79 16.40 8.99 -2.62
CA LYS A 79 16.62 10.43 -2.49
C LYS A 79 16.08 10.99 -1.17
N GLY A 80 15.69 10.13 -0.23
CA GLY A 80 15.05 10.53 1.03
C GLY A 80 13.61 11.01 0.89
N GLN A 81 12.99 10.84 -0.28
CA GLN A 81 11.59 11.21 -0.50
C GLN A 81 10.65 10.06 -0.13
N GLN A 82 9.42 10.38 0.26
CA GLN A 82 8.39 9.38 0.48
C GLN A 82 7.92 8.76 -0.86
N PRO A 83 7.42 7.51 -0.86
CA PRO A 83 6.69 6.97 -2.00
C PRO A 83 5.53 7.87 -2.42
N ALA A 84 5.23 7.91 -3.72
CA ALA A 84 4.19 8.78 -4.27
C ALA A 84 2.82 8.54 -3.62
N CYS A 85 2.45 7.26 -3.38
CA CYS A 85 1.20 6.92 -2.72
C CYS A 85 1.13 7.45 -1.27
N VAL A 86 2.23 7.38 -0.52
CA VAL A 86 2.32 7.87 0.86
C VAL A 86 2.24 9.39 0.89
N GLN A 87 3.04 10.07 0.07
CA GLN A 87 3.10 11.54 0.02
C GLN A 87 1.77 12.18 -0.37
N HIS A 88 0.99 11.54 -1.26
CA HIS A 88 -0.26 12.07 -1.79
C HIS A 88 -1.51 11.47 -1.15
N CYS A 89 -1.37 10.76 -0.03
CA CYS A 89 -2.52 10.26 0.71
C CYS A 89 -3.22 11.42 1.44
N MET A 90 -4.37 11.85 0.93
CA MET A 90 -5.15 12.94 1.55
C MET A 90 -5.63 12.62 2.97
N ALA A 91 -5.75 11.34 3.31
CA ALA A 91 -6.13 10.86 4.64
C ALA A 91 -4.92 10.54 5.55
N ALA A 92 -3.69 10.70 5.05
CA ALA A 92 -2.46 10.34 5.76
C ALA A 92 -2.47 8.91 6.35
N CYS A 93 -3.08 7.97 5.63
CA CYS A 93 -3.35 6.62 6.15
C CYS A 93 -2.29 5.57 5.78
N MET A 94 -1.20 5.98 5.11
CA MET A 94 -0.11 5.10 4.70
C MET A 94 1.22 5.60 5.23
N LYS A 95 2.12 4.67 5.59
CA LYS A 95 3.50 4.96 6.00
C LYS A 95 4.46 4.05 5.27
N TYR A 96 5.66 4.57 5.00
CA TYR A 96 6.78 3.82 4.42
C TYR A 96 7.93 3.79 5.42
N GLY A 97 8.59 2.64 5.53
CA GLY A 97 9.73 2.48 6.43
C GLY A 97 10.19 1.04 6.52
N ARG A 98 11.12 0.80 7.46
CA ARG A 98 11.59 -0.55 7.78
C ARG A 98 10.45 -1.36 8.36
N ILE A 99 10.31 -2.61 7.93
CA ILE A 99 9.23 -3.49 8.35
C ILE A 99 9.21 -3.65 9.88
N GLU A 100 10.37 -3.79 10.51
CA GLU A 100 10.50 -3.95 11.97
C GLU A 100 9.96 -2.74 12.76
N ASP A 101 10.12 -1.54 12.21
CA ASP A 101 9.67 -0.31 12.86
C ASP A 101 8.18 -0.11 12.61
N LEU A 102 7.72 -0.34 11.38
CA LEU A 102 6.30 -0.30 11.02
C LEU A 102 5.47 -1.34 11.80
N ALA A 103 6.01 -2.52 12.06
CA ALA A 103 5.33 -3.55 12.84
C ALA A 103 5.02 -3.10 14.28
N LYS A 104 5.89 -2.28 14.90
CA LYS A 104 5.67 -1.71 16.24
C LYS A 104 4.57 -0.66 16.23
N GLU A 105 4.36 0.02 15.10
CA GLU A 105 3.31 1.03 14.94
C GLU A 105 1.92 0.42 14.69
N MET A 106 1.86 -0.87 14.34
CA MET A 106 0.62 -1.60 14.08
C MET A 106 -0.13 -1.90 15.39
N THR A 107 -0.81 -0.89 15.92
CA THR A 107 -1.47 -0.92 17.24
C THR A 107 -2.99 -0.98 17.17
N LYS A 108 -3.58 -0.78 15.98
CA LYS A 108 -5.03 -0.75 15.79
C LYS A 108 -5.51 -1.97 14.98
N PRO A 109 -6.78 -2.39 15.15
CA PRO A 109 -7.43 -3.22 14.14
C PRO A 109 -7.47 -2.47 12.81
N ARG A 110 -7.57 -3.19 11.69
CA ARG A 110 -7.67 -2.63 10.32
C ARG A 110 -6.40 -1.92 9.80
N MET A 111 -5.26 -2.42 10.22
CA MET A 111 -3.97 -2.10 9.63
C MET A 111 -3.41 -3.30 8.85
N VAL A 112 -2.76 -3.03 7.73
CA VAL A 112 -2.03 -4.03 6.94
C VAL A 112 -0.58 -3.61 6.80
N LEU A 113 0.33 -4.50 7.19
CA LEU A 113 1.73 -4.39 6.86
C LEU A 113 2.00 -5.18 5.58
N TRP A 114 2.44 -4.50 4.54
CA TRP A 114 2.70 -5.08 3.22
C TRP A 114 4.16 -4.89 2.82
N ALA A 115 4.72 -5.90 2.16
CA ALA A 115 6.06 -5.84 1.60
C ALA A 115 6.10 -6.50 0.20
N PRO A 116 6.90 -5.97 -0.74
CA PRO A 116 7.01 -6.52 -2.09
C PRO A 116 7.67 -7.89 -2.09
N ARG A 117 7.39 -8.68 -3.13
CA ARG A 117 8.17 -9.88 -3.44
C ARG A 117 9.59 -9.49 -3.86
N GLY A 118 10.59 -10.19 -3.32
CA GLY A 118 12.02 -9.98 -3.60
C GLY A 118 12.54 -10.73 -4.81
#